data_AF-A0AAT9WAJ2-F1
#
_entry.id   AF-A0AAT9WAJ2-F1
#
_cell.length_a   1.000
_cell.length_b   1.000
_cell.length_c   1.000
_cell.angle_alpha   90.00
_cell.angle_beta   90.00
_cell.angle_gamma   90.00
#
_symmetry.space_group_name_H-M   'P 1'
#
loop_
_entity.id
_entity.type
_entity.pdbx_description
1 polymer ?
#
loop_
_entity_poly.entity_id
_entity_poly.type
_entity_poly.pdbx_seq_one_letter_code
_entity_poly.pdbx_strand_id
1 'polypeptide(L)'
;MTRQISLLMVLLALAGCASVKPSPPPPLAPPSHSVAEAQGKLALAARERARAEAEFAVSEQQCYTKFLVNNCLDKAREKRRTALAALHAIENEAERYQRQARVDERDKAMAKAEQEFKEQEARIAAQPPAPPYQPPPDAPPRPPAKVDRAAEHTAKVKRIEAEERAGAAKRAANVEAYEKRKAESERRQRKVEEKKQEKEKEKAAEAK
;
A
#
# COMPACT_ATOMS: atom_id res chain seq x y z
N MET A 1 -17.11 59.81 -1.83
CA MET A 1 -16.13 59.53 -0.75
C MET A 1 -16.19 58.09 -0.22
N THR A 2 -17.34 57.42 -0.21
CA THR A 2 -17.51 56.04 0.29
C THR A 2 -16.82 54.94 -0.55
N ARG A 3 -16.68 55.14 -1.87
CA ARG A 3 -15.97 54.20 -2.77
C ARG A 3 -14.45 54.15 -2.55
N GLN A 4 -13.85 55.25 -2.10
CA GLN A 4 -12.40 55.35 -1.88
C GLN A 4 -11.96 54.66 -0.58
N ILE A 5 -12.83 54.66 0.42
CA ILE A 5 -12.59 53.98 1.71
C ILE A 5 -12.66 52.45 1.53
N SER A 6 -13.52 51.97 0.62
CA SER A 6 -13.66 50.53 0.33
C SER A 6 -12.42 49.96 -0.37
N LEU A 7 -11.76 50.75 -1.24
CA LEU A 7 -10.55 50.30 -1.94
C LEU A 7 -9.33 50.20 -1.00
N LEU A 8 -9.22 51.13 -0.04
CA LEU A 8 -8.14 51.14 0.95
C LEU A 8 -8.24 50.00 1.96
N MET A 9 -9.45 49.60 2.35
CA MET A 9 -9.69 48.44 3.23
C MET A 9 -9.31 47.11 2.58
N VAL A 10 -9.53 46.94 1.27
CA VAL A 10 -9.16 45.72 0.54
C VAL A 10 -7.64 45.62 0.36
N LEU A 11 -6.94 46.75 0.16
CA LEU A 11 -5.49 46.78 0.04
C LEU A 11 -4.76 46.48 1.37
N LEU A 12 -5.32 46.86 2.53
CA LEU A 12 -4.74 46.49 3.83
C LEU A 12 -4.92 45.01 4.18
N ALA A 13 -5.98 44.35 3.67
CA ALA A 13 -6.24 42.94 3.96
C ALA A 13 -5.28 41.97 3.23
N LEU A 14 -4.70 42.36 2.10
CA LEU A 14 -3.74 41.51 1.36
C LEU A 14 -2.30 41.59 1.90
N ALA A 15 -1.96 42.60 2.71
CA ALA A 15 -0.62 42.77 3.26
C ALA A 15 -0.29 41.81 4.43
N GLY A 16 -1.29 41.11 4.98
CA GLY A 16 -1.13 40.18 6.10
C GLY A 16 -0.50 38.82 5.75
N CYS A 17 -0.39 38.47 4.46
CA CYS A 17 0.11 37.14 4.04
C CYS A 17 1.64 37.06 3.84
N ALA A 18 2.37 38.17 3.99
CA ALA A 18 3.79 38.24 3.59
C ALA A 18 4.81 37.93 4.71
N SER A 19 4.37 37.58 5.92
CA SER A 19 5.27 37.26 7.06
C SER A 19 5.43 35.76 7.33
N VAL A 20 5.31 34.91 6.30
CA VAL A 20 5.82 33.54 6.40
C VAL A 20 7.33 33.60 6.20
N LYS A 21 8.08 33.53 7.31
CA LYS A 21 9.52 33.24 7.29
C LYS A 21 9.73 31.99 6.42
N PRO A 22 10.55 32.05 5.35
CA PRO A 22 10.80 30.88 4.53
C PRO A 22 11.41 29.80 5.44
N SER A 23 10.69 28.68 5.58
CA SER A 23 11.23 27.47 6.21
C SER A 23 12.46 27.06 5.40
N PRO A 24 13.55 26.62 6.05
CA PRO A 24 14.68 26.04 5.33
C PRO A 24 14.17 24.91 4.41
N PRO A 25 14.76 24.77 3.21
CA PRO A 25 14.37 23.71 2.28
C PRO A 25 14.54 22.36 2.99
N PRO A 26 13.61 21.41 2.76
CA PRO A 26 13.73 20.09 3.37
C PRO A 26 15.05 19.47 2.94
N PRO A 27 15.72 18.71 3.83
CA PRO A 27 16.93 17.98 3.47
C PRO A 27 16.64 17.09 2.26
N LEU A 28 17.48 17.17 1.23
CA LEU A 28 17.34 16.35 0.03
C LEU A 28 17.82 14.93 0.34
N ALA A 29 16.91 13.96 0.35
CA ALA A 29 17.25 12.56 0.48
C ALA A 29 17.86 12.01 -0.83
N PRO A 30 18.84 11.08 -0.74
CA PRO A 30 19.45 10.49 -1.94
C PRO A 30 18.41 9.71 -2.75
N PRO A 31 18.40 9.85 -4.09
CA PRO A 31 17.40 9.20 -4.94
C PRO A 31 17.50 7.68 -4.87
N SER A 32 16.37 7.00 -4.99
CA SER A 32 16.27 5.55 -5.11
C SER A 32 16.38 5.13 -6.57
N HIS A 33 17.08 4.02 -6.83
CA HIS A 33 17.28 3.49 -8.18
C HIS A 33 16.53 2.18 -8.44
N SER A 34 16.01 1.55 -7.39
CA SER A 34 15.18 0.35 -7.51
C SER A 34 14.07 0.32 -6.46
N VAL A 35 13.02 -0.47 -6.73
CA VAL A 35 11.91 -0.67 -5.77
C VAL A 35 12.42 -1.34 -4.48
N ALA A 36 13.36 -2.29 -4.60
CA ALA A 36 13.97 -2.96 -3.45
C ALA A 36 14.77 -1.98 -2.57
N GLU A 37 15.53 -1.07 -3.19
CA GLU A 37 16.26 -0.02 -2.47
C GLU A 37 15.28 0.92 -1.75
N ALA A 38 14.22 1.38 -2.42
CA ALA A 38 13.20 2.22 -1.82
C ALA A 38 12.52 1.55 -0.62
N GLN A 39 12.20 0.25 -0.73
CA GLN A 39 11.68 -0.54 0.40
C GLN A 39 12.69 -0.65 1.55
N GLY A 40 13.97 -0.84 1.24
CA GLY A 40 15.06 -0.84 2.22
C GLY A 40 15.17 0.49 2.97
N LYS A 41 15.08 1.62 2.26
CA LYS A 41 15.06 2.96 2.85
C LYS A 41 13.87 3.17 3.79
N LEU A 42 12.68 2.73 3.41
CA LEU A 42 11.50 2.80 4.28
C LEU A 42 11.66 1.95 5.55
N ALA A 43 12.19 0.73 5.41
CA ALA A 43 12.44 -0.15 6.56
C ALA A 43 13.53 0.38 7.50
N LEU A 44 14.54 1.08 6.95
CA LEU A 44 15.53 1.79 7.75
C LEU A 44 14.92 3.01 8.45
N ALA A 45 14.18 3.85 7.71
CA ALA A 45 13.53 5.04 8.25
C ALA A 45 12.55 4.70 9.38
N ALA A 46 11.80 3.60 9.26
CA ALA A 46 10.91 3.11 10.31
C ALA A 46 11.68 2.74 11.60
N ARG A 47 12.83 2.07 11.47
CA ARG A 47 13.70 1.73 12.61
C ARG A 47 14.29 2.97 13.26
N GLU A 48 14.76 3.91 12.47
CA GLU A 48 15.31 5.17 12.97
C GLU A 48 14.23 6.06 13.60
N ARG A 49 12.99 6.05 13.08
CA ARG A 49 11.87 6.74 13.74
C ARG A 49 11.61 6.15 15.13
N ALA A 50 11.50 4.82 15.22
CA ALA A 50 11.27 4.16 16.49
C ALA A 50 12.40 4.45 17.49
N ARG A 51 13.64 4.50 17.03
CA ARG A 51 14.80 4.92 17.83
C ARG A 51 14.67 6.36 18.30
N ALA A 52 14.37 7.31 17.41
CA ALA A 52 14.23 8.72 17.76
C ALA A 52 13.09 8.97 18.76
N GLU A 53 12.00 8.22 18.64
CA GLU A 53 10.87 8.26 19.58
C GLU A 53 11.24 7.65 20.95
N ALA A 54 11.96 6.53 20.97
CA ALA A 54 12.47 5.95 22.20
C ALA A 54 13.47 6.88 22.92
N GLU A 55 14.40 7.49 22.18
CA GLU A 55 15.31 8.51 22.72
C GLU A 55 14.55 9.69 23.31
N PHE A 56 13.48 10.15 22.64
CA PHE A 56 12.64 11.22 23.15
C PHE A 56 11.93 10.79 24.45
N ALA A 57 11.31 9.61 24.49
CA ALA A 57 10.62 9.11 25.69
C ALA A 57 11.55 8.99 26.90
N VAL A 58 12.78 8.51 26.70
CA VAL A 58 13.81 8.47 27.75
C VAL A 58 14.18 9.88 28.20
N SER A 59 14.41 10.80 27.25
CA SER A 59 14.77 12.18 27.57
C SER A 59 13.66 12.92 28.30
N GLU A 60 12.40 12.63 27.99
CA GLU A 60 11.22 13.21 28.63
C GLU A 60 11.17 12.83 30.11
N GLN A 61 11.34 11.55 30.44
CA GLN A 61 11.44 11.08 31.83
C GLN A 61 12.59 11.75 32.58
N GLN A 62 13.76 11.88 31.96
CA GLN A 62 14.92 12.54 32.56
C GLN A 62 14.73 14.06 32.71
N CYS A 63 13.96 14.70 31.84
CA CYS A 63 13.70 16.13 31.94
C CYS A 63 12.82 16.46 33.14
N TYR A 64 11.90 15.57 33.50
CA TYR A 64 11.05 15.75 34.69
C TYR A 64 11.81 15.69 36.02
N THR A 65 13.03 15.15 36.05
CA THR A 65 13.87 15.14 37.26
C THR A 65 14.75 16.39 37.39
N LYS A 66 14.70 17.33 36.43
CA LYS A 66 15.54 18.53 36.42
C LYS A 66 14.78 19.75 36.92
N PHE A 67 15.50 20.73 37.47
CA PHE A 67 14.90 22.00 37.90
C PHE A 67 14.34 22.81 36.72
N LEU A 68 15.04 22.84 35.57
CA LEU A 68 14.59 23.52 34.35
C LEU A 68 13.90 22.54 33.39
N VAL A 69 12.77 21.96 33.82
CA VAL A 69 12.01 20.96 33.04
C VAL A 69 11.67 21.49 31.64
N ASN A 70 11.10 22.69 31.54
CA ASN A 70 10.66 23.27 30.25
C ASN A 70 11.80 23.41 29.25
N ASN A 71 12.94 23.99 29.67
CA ASN A 71 14.10 24.13 28.77
C ASN A 71 14.65 22.76 28.32
N CYS A 72 14.63 21.76 29.22
CA CYS A 72 15.04 20.41 28.87
C CYS A 72 14.08 19.79 27.84
N LEU A 73 12.76 19.90 28.07
CA LEU A 73 11.75 19.37 27.17
C LEU A 73 11.81 20.05 25.80
N ASP A 74 12.03 21.37 25.73
CA ASP A 74 12.15 22.09 24.47
C ASP A 74 13.36 21.58 23.65
N LYS A 75 14.50 21.38 24.31
CA LYS A 75 15.69 20.78 23.67
C LYS A 75 15.43 19.35 23.18
N ALA A 76 14.75 18.54 23.98
CA ALA A 76 14.36 17.18 23.60
C ALA A 76 13.42 17.17 22.39
N ARG A 77 12.43 18.08 22.36
CA ARG A 77 11.47 18.24 21.26
C ARG A 77 12.16 18.72 19.99
N GLU A 78 13.08 19.67 20.06
CA GLU A 78 13.82 20.13 18.89
C GLU A 78 14.74 19.03 18.33
N LYS A 79 15.40 18.24 19.20
CA LYS A 79 16.16 17.07 18.76
C LYS A 79 15.26 16.05 18.05
N ARG A 80 14.10 15.73 18.62
CA ARG A 80 13.11 14.85 17.97
C ARG A 80 12.64 15.41 16.63
N ARG A 81 12.26 16.69 16.59
CA ARG A 81 11.76 17.37 15.39
C ARG A 81 12.77 17.31 14.25
N THR A 82 14.03 17.64 14.52
CA THR A 82 15.11 17.61 13.51
C THR A 82 15.40 16.20 13.01
N ALA A 83 15.44 15.21 13.91
CA ALA A 83 15.58 13.80 13.54
C ALA A 83 14.43 13.32 12.63
N LEU A 84 13.18 13.58 13.02
CA LEU A 84 12.01 13.17 12.25
C LEU A 84 11.92 13.91 10.90
N ALA A 85 12.31 15.18 10.84
CA ALA A 85 12.33 15.94 9.58
C ALA A 85 13.28 15.33 8.55
N ALA A 86 14.47 14.88 8.98
CA ALA A 86 15.41 14.18 8.11
C ALA A 86 14.84 12.83 7.62
N LEU A 87 14.17 12.08 8.48
CA LEU A 87 13.55 10.80 8.13
C LEU A 87 12.38 10.99 7.15
N HIS A 88 11.54 12.01 7.34
CA HIS A 88 10.45 12.33 6.43
C HIS A 88 10.93 12.62 5.01
N ALA A 89 12.11 13.25 4.86
CA ALA A 89 12.67 13.45 3.52
C ALA A 89 13.00 12.13 2.82
N ILE A 90 13.57 11.16 3.55
CA ILE A 90 13.90 9.83 3.03
C ILE A 90 12.63 9.05 2.67
N GLU A 91 11.61 9.12 3.53
CA GLU A 91 10.34 8.44 3.29
C GLU A 91 9.60 9.00 2.10
N ASN A 92 9.47 10.32 2.01
CA ASN A 92 8.81 10.98 0.88
C ASN A 92 9.52 10.66 -0.45
N GLU A 93 10.85 10.59 -0.45
CA GLU A 93 11.64 10.17 -1.62
C GLU A 93 11.31 8.73 -2.02
N ALA A 94 11.44 7.79 -1.09
CA ALA A 94 11.26 6.37 -1.35
C ALA A 94 9.80 6.05 -1.77
N GLU A 95 8.82 6.64 -1.10
CA GLU A 95 7.41 6.48 -1.45
C GLU A 95 7.09 7.08 -2.82
N ARG A 96 7.64 8.26 -3.13
CA ARG A 96 7.46 8.88 -4.46
C ARG A 96 8.01 7.95 -5.54
N TYR A 97 9.21 7.39 -5.33
CA TYR A 97 9.78 6.42 -6.25
C TYR A 97 8.88 5.20 -6.43
N GLN A 98 8.36 4.60 -5.34
CA GLN A 98 7.46 3.46 -5.43
C GLN A 98 6.14 3.79 -6.15
N ARG A 99 5.57 4.98 -5.91
CA ARG A 99 4.38 5.44 -6.63
C ARG A 99 4.67 5.55 -8.12
N GLN A 100 5.81 6.16 -8.50
CA GLN A 100 6.22 6.29 -9.90
C GLN A 100 6.44 4.92 -10.55
N ALA A 101 7.17 4.01 -9.89
CA ALA A 101 7.42 2.68 -10.42
C ALA A 101 6.13 1.89 -10.69
N ARG A 102 5.10 2.02 -9.83
CA ARG A 102 3.77 1.42 -10.05
C ARG A 102 3.04 2.03 -11.24
N VAL A 103 3.14 3.35 -11.40
CA VAL A 103 2.56 4.05 -12.57
C VAL A 103 3.25 3.59 -13.85
N ASP A 104 4.59 3.55 -13.86
CA ASP A 104 5.37 3.11 -15.02
C ASP A 104 5.07 1.66 -15.42
N GLU A 105 4.87 0.77 -14.43
CA GLU A 105 4.46 -0.61 -14.66
C GLU A 105 3.07 -0.68 -15.31
N ARG A 106 2.11 0.05 -14.75
CA ARG A 106 0.74 0.10 -15.29
C ARG A 106 0.72 0.66 -16.70
N ASP A 107 1.48 1.72 -16.96
CA ASP A 107 1.51 2.37 -18.27
C ASP A 107 2.14 1.44 -19.32
N LYS A 108 3.16 0.65 -18.96
CA LYS A 108 3.68 -0.43 -19.81
C LYS A 108 2.63 -1.51 -20.08
N ALA A 109 1.87 -1.91 -19.06
CA ALA A 109 0.81 -2.91 -19.22
C ALA A 109 -0.32 -2.41 -20.15
N MET A 110 -0.73 -1.14 -20.01
CA MET A 110 -1.72 -0.51 -20.89
C MET A 110 -1.21 -0.43 -22.34
N ALA A 111 0.03 0.03 -22.54
CA ALA A 111 0.62 0.09 -23.88
C ALA A 111 0.67 -1.30 -24.55
N LYS A 112 0.99 -2.35 -23.79
CA LYS A 112 0.97 -3.72 -24.28
C LYS A 112 -0.45 -4.18 -24.66
N ALA A 113 -1.44 -3.90 -23.80
CA ALA A 113 -2.83 -4.24 -24.06
C ALA A 113 -3.38 -3.51 -25.30
N GLU A 114 -3.00 -2.24 -25.52
CA GLU A 114 -3.38 -1.51 -26.72
C GLU A 114 -2.77 -2.11 -28.00
N GLN A 115 -1.53 -2.59 -27.93
CA GLN A 115 -0.90 -3.30 -29.06
C GLN A 115 -1.63 -4.61 -29.36
N GLU A 116 -1.87 -5.43 -28.34
CA GLU A 116 -2.61 -6.69 -28.47
C GLU A 116 -4.02 -6.46 -29.03
N PHE A 117 -4.70 -5.38 -28.61
CA PHE A 117 -6.01 -4.99 -29.12
C PHE A 117 -5.95 -4.58 -30.60
N LYS A 118 -5.00 -3.73 -31.01
CA LYS A 118 -4.81 -3.34 -32.41
C LYS A 118 -4.49 -4.53 -33.31
N GLU A 119 -3.66 -5.45 -32.82
CA GLU A 119 -3.37 -6.70 -33.54
C GLU A 119 -4.63 -7.56 -33.69
N GLN A 120 -5.46 -7.65 -32.64
CA GLN A 120 -6.73 -8.38 -32.70
C GLN A 120 -7.71 -7.72 -33.66
N GLU A 121 -7.85 -6.40 -33.64
CA GLU A 121 -8.67 -5.66 -34.60
C GLU A 121 -8.19 -5.88 -36.04
N ALA A 122 -6.89 -5.83 -36.29
CA ALA A 122 -6.32 -6.12 -37.60
C ALA A 122 -6.61 -7.57 -38.05
N ARG A 123 -6.54 -8.54 -37.12
CA ARG A 123 -6.90 -9.94 -37.38
C ARG A 123 -8.38 -10.13 -37.68
N ILE A 124 -9.27 -9.40 -37.00
CA ILE A 124 -10.71 -9.44 -37.24
C ILE A 124 -11.05 -8.76 -38.57
N ALA A 125 -10.45 -7.61 -38.87
CA ALA A 125 -10.63 -6.91 -40.14
C ALA A 125 -10.12 -7.71 -41.34
N ALA A 126 -9.07 -8.52 -41.16
CA ALA A 126 -8.57 -9.44 -42.18
C ALA A 126 -9.42 -10.71 -42.34
N GLN A 127 -10.30 -11.03 -41.38
CA GLN A 127 -11.23 -12.15 -41.51
C GLN A 127 -12.42 -11.76 -42.38
N PRO A 128 -12.86 -12.64 -43.31
CA PRO A 128 -14.05 -12.38 -44.09
C PRO A 128 -15.27 -12.23 -43.17
N PRO A 129 -16.24 -11.36 -43.53
CA PRO A 129 -17.43 -11.16 -42.71
C PRO A 129 -18.15 -12.50 -42.49
N ALA A 130 -18.53 -12.76 -41.25
CA ALA A 130 -19.33 -13.93 -40.93
C ALA A 130 -20.61 -13.92 -41.78
N PRO A 131 -21.06 -15.09 -42.28
CA PRO A 131 -22.30 -15.15 -43.03
C PRO A 131 -23.44 -14.58 -42.18
N PRO A 132 -24.40 -13.86 -42.80
CA PRO A 132 -25.49 -13.23 -42.07
C PRO A 132 -26.18 -14.27 -41.19
N TYR A 133 -26.31 -13.94 -39.91
CA TYR A 133 -27.01 -14.78 -38.94
C TYR A 133 -28.43 -14.99 -39.45
N GLN A 134 -28.74 -16.21 -39.88
CA GLN A 134 -30.10 -16.62 -40.12
C GLN A 134 -30.66 -16.99 -38.75
N PRO A 135 -31.63 -16.23 -38.22
CA PRO A 135 -32.31 -16.66 -37.01
C PRO A 135 -32.87 -18.06 -37.28
N PRO A 136 -32.67 -19.02 -36.36
CA PRO A 136 -33.35 -20.29 -36.48
C PRO A 136 -34.85 -20.00 -36.60
N PRO A 137 -35.58 -20.77 -37.43
CA PRO A 137 -37.01 -20.58 -37.61
C PRO A 137 -37.68 -20.49 -36.24
N ASP A 138 -38.61 -19.53 -36.08
CA ASP A 138 -39.27 -19.24 -34.82
C ASP A 138 -39.65 -20.56 -34.14
N ALA A 139 -38.97 -20.84 -33.02
CA ALA A 139 -39.34 -21.98 -32.21
C ALA A 139 -40.82 -21.80 -31.85
N PRO A 140 -41.65 -22.85 -31.94
CA PRO A 140 -43.06 -22.74 -31.59
C PRO A 140 -43.18 -22.07 -30.22
N PRO A 141 -44.14 -21.15 -30.02
CA PRO A 141 -44.26 -20.37 -28.80
C PRO A 141 -44.17 -21.34 -27.63
N ARG A 142 -43.08 -21.20 -26.86
CA ARG A 142 -42.88 -22.05 -25.69
C ARG A 142 -44.12 -21.86 -24.82
N PRO A 143 -44.87 -22.93 -24.50
CA PRO A 143 -46.02 -22.79 -23.61
C PRO A 143 -45.54 -22.06 -22.36
N PRO A 144 -46.34 -21.14 -21.79
CA PRO A 144 -45.92 -20.44 -20.58
C PRO A 144 -45.54 -21.49 -19.55
N ALA A 145 -44.24 -21.60 -19.29
CA ALA A 145 -43.76 -22.50 -18.28
C ALA A 145 -44.42 -22.01 -16.99
N LYS A 146 -45.28 -22.84 -16.40
CA LYS A 146 -45.67 -22.66 -15.01
C LYS A 146 -44.41 -22.95 -14.20
N VAL A 147 -43.56 -21.95 -14.07
CA VAL A 147 -42.33 -22.06 -13.31
C VAL A 147 -42.73 -22.15 -11.86
N ASP A 148 -42.74 -23.37 -11.33
CA ASP A 148 -42.86 -23.60 -9.90
C ASP A 148 -41.55 -23.18 -9.24
N ARG A 149 -41.48 -21.88 -8.92
CA ARG A 149 -40.32 -21.25 -8.26
C ARG A 149 -39.98 -21.93 -6.93
N ALA A 150 -40.95 -22.57 -6.26
CA ALA A 150 -40.70 -23.34 -5.04
C ALA A 150 -40.00 -24.67 -5.34
N ALA A 151 -40.38 -25.36 -6.42
CA ALA A 151 -39.68 -26.55 -6.91
C ALA A 151 -38.24 -26.24 -7.35
N GLU A 152 -38.00 -25.11 -8.02
CA GLU A 152 -36.65 -24.68 -8.41
C GLU A 152 -35.78 -24.33 -7.20
N HIS A 153 -36.34 -23.61 -6.22
CA HIS A 153 -35.63 -23.27 -5.00
C HIS A 153 -35.24 -24.52 -4.20
N THR A 154 -36.17 -25.47 -4.03
CA THR A 154 -35.90 -26.73 -3.33
C THR A 154 -34.86 -27.59 -4.06
N ALA A 155 -34.90 -27.64 -5.41
CA ALA A 155 -33.87 -28.30 -6.20
C ALA A 155 -32.49 -27.63 -6.04
N LYS A 156 -32.45 -26.29 -6.01
CA LYS A 156 -31.21 -25.53 -5.78
C LYS A 156 -30.64 -25.79 -4.38
N VAL A 157 -31.48 -25.79 -3.34
CA VAL A 157 -31.05 -26.09 -1.97
C VAL A 157 -30.49 -27.51 -1.86
N LYS A 158 -31.17 -28.51 -2.44
CA LYS A 158 -30.67 -29.90 -2.47
C LYS A 158 -29.32 -30.03 -3.17
N ARG A 159 -29.11 -29.30 -4.27
CA ARG A 159 -27.83 -29.27 -4.98
C ARG A 159 -26.73 -28.66 -4.11
N ILE A 160 -27.01 -27.52 -3.47
CA ILE A 160 -26.07 -26.87 -2.55
C ILE A 160 -25.72 -27.81 -1.38
N GLU A 161 -26.71 -28.46 -0.77
CA GLU A 161 -26.47 -29.42 0.32
C GLU A 161 -25.62 -30.61 -0.14
N ALA A 162 -25.84 -31.13 -1.36
CA ALA A 162 -25.05 -32.20 -1.92
C ALA A 162 -23.59 -31.76 -2.19
N GLU A 163 -23.40 -30.57 -2.75
CA GLU A 163 -22.08 -29.97 -2.99
C GLU A 163 -21.34 -29.69 -1.67
N GLU A 164 -22.03 -29.18 -0.66
CA GLU A 164 -21.49 -28.90 0.67
C GLU A 164 -21.04 -30.18 1.38
N ARG A 165 -21.86 -31.25 1.31
CA ARG A 165 -21.52 -32.58 1.85
C ARG A 165 -20.33 -33.20 1.10
N ALA A 166 -20.33 -33.14 -0.23
CA ALA A 166 -19.22 -33.63 -1.04
C ALA A 166 -17.92 -32.84 -0.79
N GLY A 167 -18.02 -31.52 -0.55
CA GLY A 167 -16.89 -30.63 -0.32
C GLY A 167 -16.40 -30.56 1.13
N ALA A 168 -17.12 -31.11 2.11
CA ALA A 168 -16.79 -30.98 3.54
C ALA A 168 -15.41 -31.57 3.87
N ALA A 169 -15.12 -32.79 3.42
CA ALA A 169 -13.84 -33.45 3.65
C ALA A 169 -12.67 -32.68 3.01
N LYS A 170 -12.85 -32.17 1.78
CA LYS A 170 -11.84 -31.36 1.08
C LYS A 170 -11.56 -30.06 1.82
N ARG A 171 -12.59 -29.40 2.35
CA ARG A 171 -12.43 -28.18 3.15
C ARG A 171 -11.67 -28.44 4.45
N ALA A 172 -12.02 -29.51 5.18
CA ALA A 172 -11.28 -29.91 6.38
C ALA A 172 -9.81 -30.20 6.07
N ALA A 173 -9.52 -30.96 5.00
CA ALA A 173 -8.15 -31.24 4.57
C ALA A 173 -7.38 -29.97 4.17
N ASN A 174 -8.03 -29.00 3.52
CA ASN A 174 -7.41 -27.73 3.18
C ASN A 174 -7.07 -26.88 4.41
N VAL A 175 -7.94 -26.87 5.42
CA VAL A 175 -7.69 -26.17 6.69
C VAL A 175 -6.49 -26.80 7.40
N GLU A 176 -6.45 -28.14 7.51
CA GLU A 176 -5.30 -28.83 8.09
C GLU A 176 -3.99 -28.58 7.33
N ALA A 177 -4.04 -28.59 5.99
CA ALA A 177 -2.89 -28.30 5.15
C ALA A 177 -2.40 -26.86 5.35
N TYR A 178 -3.31 -25.90 5.50
CA TYR A 178 -2.97 -24.51 5.77
C TYR A 178 -2.29 -24.34 7.13
N GLU A 179 -2.84 -24.92 8.20
CA GLU A 179 -2.24 -24.86 9.54
C GLU A 179 -0.86 -25.52 9.58
N LYS A 180 -0.67 -26.65 8.89
CA LYS A 180 0.66 -27.29 8.76
C LYS A 180 1.66 -26.37 8.06
N ARG A 181 1.27 -25.72 6.95
CA ARG A 181 2.14 -24.77 6.23
C ARG A 181 2.48 -23.55 7.08
N LYS A 182 1.54 -23.06 7.87
CA LYS A 182 1.75 -21.95 8.81
C LYS A 182 2.79 -22.33 9.87
N ALA A 183 2.59 -23.46 10.54
CA ALA A 183 3.54 -23.95 11.56
C ALA A 183 4.93 -24.22 10.97
N GLU A 184 5.02 -24.74 9.75
CA GLU A 184 6.31 -24.94 9.07
C GLU A 184 7.01 -23.61 8.75
N SER A 185 6.26 -22.61 8.26
CA SER A 185 6.79 -21.28 7.98
C SER A 185 7.34 -20.62 9.23
N GLU A 186 6.60 -20.66 10.35
CA GLU A 186 7.04 -20.13 11.64
C GLU A 186 8.31 -20.83 12.13
N ARG A 187 8.41 -22.17 11.99
CA ARG A 187 9.64 -22.91 12.34
C ARG A 187 10.83 -22.51 11.47
N ARG A 188 10.62 -22.29 10.16
CA ARG A 188 11.68 -21.85 9.24
C ARG A 188 12.16 -20.45 9.61
N GLN A 189 11.25 -19.54 9.94
CA GLN A 189 11.59 -18.18 10.37
C GLN A 189 12.44 -18.19 11.65
N ARG A 190 12.04 -18.95 12.68
CA ARG A 190 12.82 -19.11 13.92
C ARG A 190 14.23 -19.64 13.65
N LYS A 191 14.36 -20.69 12.83
CA LYS A 191 15.68 -21.23 12.45
C LYS A 191 16.55 -20.22 11.71
N VAL A 192 15.97 -19.38 10.86
CA VAL A 192 16.71 -18.33 10.14
C VAL A 192 17.18 -17.25 11.11
N GLU A 193 16.35 -16.86 12.08
CA GLU A 193 16.71 -15.89 13.12
C GLU A 193 17.81 -16.43 14.04
N GLU A 194 17.71 -17.68 14.50
CA GLU A 194 18.74 -18.36 15.29
C GLU A 194 20.08 -18.39 14.54
N LYS A 195 20.07 -18.80 13.27
CA LYS A 195 21.29 -18.82 12.43
C LYS A 195 21.87 -17.43 12.20
N LYS A 196 21.04 -16.39 12.09
CA LYS A 196 21.52 -15.00 11.99
C LYS A 196 22.23 -14.58 13.27
N GLN A 197 21.62 -14.86 14.43
CA GLN A 197 22.21 -14.55 15.74
C GLN A 197 23.51 -15.32 15.98
N GLU A 198 23.58 -16.61 15.60
CA GLU A 198 24.80 -17.41 15.68
C GLU A 198 25.92 -16.80 14.82
N LYS A 199 25.63 -16.47 13.55
CA LYS A 199 26.59 -15.82 12.65
C LYS A 199 27.02 -14.44 13.13
N GLU A 200 26.13 -13.66 13.75
CA GLU A 200 26.48 -12.37 14.34
C GLU A 200 27.41 -12.54 15.55
N LYS A 201 27.18 -13.55 16.39
CA LYS A 201 28.05 -13.90 17.52
C LYS A 201 29.43 -14.39 17.06
N GLU A 202 29.47 -15.26 16.04
CA GLU A 202 30.71 -15.75 15.43
C GLU A 202 31.54 -14.59 14.87
N LYS A 203 30.91 -13.71 14.07
CA LYS A 203 31.57 -12.50 13.54
C LYS A 203 32.06 -11.56 14.64
N ALA A 204 31.32 -11.42 15.74
CA ALA A 204 31.73 -10.60 16.88
C ALA A 204 32.87 -11.23 17.70
N ALA A 205 33.01 -12.56 17.66
CA ALA A 205 34.11 -13.29 18.27
C ALA A 205 35.39 -13.25 17.42
N GLU A 206 35.26 -13.33 16.08
CA GLU A 206 36.39 -13.19 15.15
C GLU A 206 36.92 -11.74 15.06
N ALA A 207 36.09 -10.74 15.38
CA ALA A 207 36.47 -9.33 15.34
C ALA A 207 37.17 -8.82 16.63
N LYS A 208 37.41 -9.70 17.62
CA LYS A 208 38.15 -9.41 18.86
C LYS A 208 39.51 -10.08 18.86
#